data_AF-A0A557ZX80-F1
#
_entry.id   AF-A0A557ZX80-F1
#
_cell.length_a   1.000
_cell.length_b   1.000
_cell.length_c   1.000
_cell.angle_alpha   90.00
_cell.angle_beta   90.00
_cell.angle_gamma   90.00
#
_symmetry.space_group_name_H-M   'P 1'
#
loop_
_entity.id
_entity.type
_entity.pdbx_description
1 polymer ?
#
loop_
_entity_poly.entity_id
_entity_poly.type
_entity_poly.pdbx_seq_one_letter_code
_entity_poly.pdbx_strand_id
1 'polypeptide(L)' 'GGQAVRVSLGLGTTEEHIDRLVLALRQIVARGARWTYGRPAGRWAPVPDPRPLPPLLAG' A
#
# COMPACT_ATOMS: atom_id res chain seq x y z
N GLY A 1 6.22 9.79 19.13
CA GLY A 1 5.24 10.45 18.24
C GLY A 1 4.42 9.38 17.56
N GLY A 2 3.10 9.48 17.58
CA GLY A 2 2.24 8.51 16.90
C GLY A 2 2.47 8.52 15.39
N GLN A 3 2.37 7.36 14.76
CA GLN A 3 2.33 7.27 13.29
C GLN A 3 1.03 7.90 12.80
N ALA A 4 1.11 8.77 11.80
CA ALA A 4 -0.05 9.40 11.17
C ALA A 4 -0.08 9.06 9.68
N VAL A 5 -1.28 8.86 9.15
CA VAL A 5 -1.52 8.60 7.72
C VAL A 5 -2.40 9.71 7.17
N ARG A 6 -1.98 10.30 6.05
CA ARG A 6 -2.81 11.21 5.26
C ARG A 6 -3.35 10.46 4.06
N VAL A 7 -4.65 10.55 3.84
CA VAL A 7 -5.30 10.04 2.64
C VAL A 7 -5.89 11.21 1.87
N SER A 8 -5.69 11.23 0.55
CA SER A 8 -6.26 12.23 -0.34
C SER A 8 -7.44 11.60 -1.08
N LEU A 9 -8.60 12.26 -1.07
CA LEU A 9 -9.83 11.82 -1.70
C LEU A 9 -10.24 12.83 -2.78
N GLY A 10 -10.83 12.35 -3.87
CA GLY A 10 -11.30 13.20 -4.98
C GLY A 10 -12.77 12.97 -5.31
N LEU A 11 -13.29 13.73 -6.28
CA LEU A 11 -14.70 13.68 -6.69
C LEU A 11 -15.20 12.29 -7.11
N GLY A 12 -14.31 11.42 -7.61
CA GLY A 12 -14.62 10.03 -7.98
C GLY A 12 -14.57 9.03 -6.82
N THR A 13 -14.40 9.48 -5.58
CA THR A 13 -14.39 8.58 -4.42
C THR A 13 -15.80 8.15 -4.08
N THR A 14 -16.08 6.85 -4.12
CA THR A 14 -17.36 6.28 -3.72
C THR A 14 -17.35 5.88 -2.25
N GLU A 15 -18.52 5.64 -1.68
CA GLU A 15 -18.66 5.05 -0.33
C GLU A 15 -17.89 3.73 -0.21
N GLU A 16 -17.97 2.88 -1.24
CA GLU A 16 -17.23 1.62 -1.30
C GLU A 16 -15.70 1.82 -1.17
N HIS A 17 -15.16 2.90 -1.74
CA HIS A 17 -13.73 3.22 -1.59
C HIS A 17 -13.38 3.56 -0.14
N ILE A 18 -14.28 4.26 0.57
CA ILE A 18 -14.11 4.59 1.98
C ILE A 18 -14.19 3.34 2.85
N ASP A 19 -15.17 2.47 2.59
CA ASP A 19 -15.31 1.21 3.31
C ASP A 19 -14.06 0.33 3.15
N ARG A 20 -13.55 0.20 1.92
CA ARG A 20 -12.30 -0.52 1.65
C ARG A 20 -11.12 0.08 2.40
N LEU A 21 -10.99 1.41 2.43
CA LEU A 21 -9.94 2.10 3.17
C LEU A 21 -10.02 1.84 4.68
N VAL A 22 -11.20 2.04 5.28
CA VAL A 22 -11.41 1.85 6.72
C VAL A 22 -11.18 0.40 7.12
N LEU A 23 -11.64 -0.55 6.31
CA LEU A 23 -11.38 -1.98 6.53
C LEU A 23 -9.89 -2.29 6.51
N ALA A 24 -9.15 -1.77 5.54
CA ALA A 24 -7.70 -1.97 5.45
C ALA A 24 -6.97 -1.40 6.66
N LEU A 25 -7.31 -0.17 7.09
CA LEU A 25 -6.72 0.45 8.28
C LEU A 25 -7.01 -0.37 9.55
N ARG A 26 -8.24 -0.85 9.72
CA ARG A 26 -8.60 -1.75 10.84
C ARG A 26 -7.75 -3.01 10.84
N GLN A 27 -7.53 -3.63 9.67
CA GLN A 27 -6.68 -4.82 9.58
C GLN A 27 -5.23 -4.53 9.94
N ILE A 28 -4.67 -3.41 9.47
CA ILE A 28 -3.27 -3.04 9.76
C ILE A 28 -3.08 -2.72 11.24
N VAL A 29 -4.01 -1.97 11.86
CA VAL A 29 -3.93 -1.63 13.28
C VAL A 29 -4.09 -2.87 14.15
N ALA A 30 -5.04 -3.76 13.82
CA ALA A 30 -5.32 -4.94 14.65
C ALA A 30 -4.33 -6.09 14.46
N ARG A 31 -3.75 -6.26 13.26
CA ARG A 31 -2.94 -7.45 12.90
C ARG A 31 -1.52 -7.12 12.46
N GLY A 32 -1.17 -5.84 12.40
CA GLY A 32 0.09 -5.38 11.83
C GLY A 32 0.09 -5.35 10.30
N ALA A 33 1.06 -4.64 9.73
CA ALA A 33 1.35 -4.69 8.30
C ALA A 33 1.90 -6.08 7.95
N ARG A 34 1.33 -6.69 6.90
CA ARG A 34 1.70 -8.05 6.48
C ARG A 34 2.83 -8.10 5.46
N TRP A 35 3.05 -7.00 4.73
CA TRP A 35 4.13 -6.93 3.75
C TRP A 35 5.34 -6.21 4.35
N THR A 36 6.50 -6.81 4.17
CA THR A 36 7.80 -6.20 4.41
C THR A 36 8.22 -5.32 3.24
N TYR A 37 8.71 -4.12 3.55
CA TYR A 37 9.27 -3.20 2.57
C TYR A 37 10.78 -3.05 2.82
N GLY A 38 11.54 -2.92 1.74
CA GLY A 38 12.99 -2.71 1.76
C GLY A 38 13.42 -1.76 0.64
N ARG A 39 14.73 -1.50 0.53
CA ARG A 39 15.30 -0.63 -0.53
C ARG A 39 16.29 -1.35 -1.46
N PRO A 40 15.89 -2.46 -2.11
CA PRO A 40 16.82 -3.30 -2.91
C PRO A 40 17.48 -2.55 -4.09
N ALA A 41 16.82 -1.52 -4.64
CA ALA A 41 17.37 -0.64 -5.68
C ALA A 41 17.37 0.84 -5.24
N GLY A 42 17.64 1.09 -3.95
CA GLY A 42 17.66 2.43 -3.37
C GLY A 42 16.28 3.09 -3.18
N ARG A 43 15.21 2.46 -3.66
CA ARG A 43 13.81 2.91 -3.52
C ARG A 43 13.02 1.92 -2.68
N TRP A 44 12.07 2.41 -1.88
CA TRP A 44 11.18 1.55 -1.12
C TRP A 44 10.34 0.68 -2.06
N ALA A 45 10.45 -0.63 -1.91
CA ALA A 45 9.69 -1.63 -2.65
C ALA A 45 9.28 -2.76 -1.70
N PRO A 46 8.19 -3.49 -2.01
CA PRO A 46 7.86 -4.71 -1.29
C PRO A 46 8.97 -5.75 -1.44
N VAL A 47 9.25 -6.53 -0.39
CA VAL A 47 10.29 -7.57 -0.40
C VAL A 47 9.73 -8.85 0.25
N PRO A 48 9.52 -9.95 -0.50
CA PRO A 48 9.63 -10.05 -1.95
C PRO A 48 8.51 -9.29 -2.67
N ASP A 49 8.78 -8.79 -3.89
CA ASP A 49 7.74 -8.35 -4.82
C ASP A 49 7.48 -9.48 -5.84
N PRO A 50 6.35 -10.21 -5.74
CA PRO A 50 6.06 -11.34 -6.61
C PRO A 50 5.48 -10.89 -7.95
N ARG A 51 5.21 -9.59 -8.13
CA ARG A 51 4.61 -9.09 -9.37
C ARG A 51 5.68 -9.15 -10.48
N PRO A 52 5.32 -9.62 -11.69
CA PRO A 52 6.23 -9.60 -12.81
C PRO A 52 6.55 -8.15 -13.20
N LEU A 53 7.76 -7.94 -13.72
CA LEU A 53 8.08 -6.67 -14.34
C LEU A 53 7.13 -6.45 -15.54
N PRO A 54 6.62 -5.22 -15.74
CA PRO A 54 5.83 -4.92 -16.92
C PRO A 54 6.68 -5.15 -18.18
N PRO A 55 6.09 -5.56 -19.32
CA PRO A 55 6.85 -5.90 -20.53
C PRO A 55 7.81 -4.80 -21.01
N LEU A 56 7.43 -3.54 -20.83
CA LEU A 56 8.26 -2.37 -21.15
C LEU A 56 9.62 -2.35 -20.40
N LEU A 57 9.73 -3.07 -19.29
CA LEU A 57 10.91 -3.14 -18.43
C LEU A 57 11.57 -4.53 -18.45
N ALA A 58 11.10 -5.47 -19.28
CA ALA A 58 11.55 -6.86 -19.27
C ALA A 58 12.86 -7.12 -20.06
N GLY A 59 13.34 -6.14 -20.83
CA GLY A 59 14.50 -6.26 -21.73
C GLY A 59 14.12 -6.05 -23.17
#